data_AF-A0A1I1TU99-F1
#
_entry.id   AF-A0A1I1TU99-F1
#
_cell.length_a   1.000
_cell.length_b   1.000
_cell.length_c   1.000
_cell.angle_alpha   90.00
_cell.angle_beta   90.00
_cell.angle_gamma   90.00
#
_symmetry.space_group_name_H-M   'P 1'
#
loop_
_entity.id
_entity.type
_entity.pdbx_description
1 polymer ?
#
loop_
_entity_poly.entity_id
_entity_poly.type
_entity_poly.pdbx_seq_one_letter_code
_entity_poly.pdbx_strand_id
1 'polypeptide(L)'
;MSEEETAFEFPCTFPLKVMGSHDEAFESEVLALVRDHVGEPGEEAIQRRASRNGRYLSLTVTFTATSKAQLDDLYRALNASDRVLMTL
;
A
#
# COMPACT_ATOMS: atom_id res chain seq x y z
N MET A 1 -13.20 -29.35 -8.75
CA MET A 1 -12.03 -28.51 -8.45
C MET A 1 -12.59 -27.10 -8.42
N SER A 2 -12.77 -26.50 -7.24
CA SER A 2 -13.38 -25.18 -7.12
C SER A 2 -12.36 -24.12 -7.49
N GLU A 3 -12.33 -23.74 -8.76
CA GLU A 3 -11.72 -22.49 -9.21
C GLU A 3 -12.69 -21.38 -8.84
N GLU A 4 -12.64 -20.94 -7.58
CA GLU A 4 -13.13 -19.61 -7.23
C GLU A 4 -12.15 -18.61 -7.85
N GLU A 5 -12.27 -18.43 -9.17
CA GLU A 5 -11.86 -17.21 -9.88
C GLU A 5 -12.46 -16.06 -9.08
N THR A 6 -11.63 -15.46 -8.23
CA THR A 6 -12.03 -14.34 -7.40
C THR A 6 -12.50 -13.23 -8.34
N ALA A 7 -13.82 -13.00 -8.33
CA ALA A 7 -14.56 -11.98 -9.07
C ALA A 7 -14.18 -10.57 -8.59
N PHE A 8 -12.94 -10.17 -8.84
CA PHE A 8 -12.55 -8.77 -8.79
C PHE A 8 -12.66 -8.19 -10.21
N GLU A 9 -13.60 -7.27 -10.39
CA GLU A 9 -13.69 -6.48 -11.61
C GLU A 9 -12.58 -5.43 -11.56
N PHE A 10 -11.46 -5.73 -12.21
CA PHE A 10 -10.41 -4.75 -12.43
C PHE A 10 -10.73 -3.93 -13.69
N PRO A 11 -10.46 -2.61 -13.70
CA PRO A 11 -9.81 -1.83 -12.64
C PRO A 11 -10.74 -1.49 -11.47
N CYS A 12 -10.26 -1.63 -10.24
CA CYS A 12 -10.99 -1.27 -9.03
C CYS A 12 -10.14 -0.44 -8.07
N THR A 13 -10.77 0.48 -7.36
CA THR A 13 -10.08 1.37 -6.42
C THR A 13 -9.92 0.69 -5.07
N PHE A 14 -8.68 0.56 -4.61
CA PHE A 14 -8.32 -0.08 -3.37
C PHE A 14 -7.62 0.89 -2.43
N PRO A 15 -8.14 1.07 -1.20
CA PRO A 15 -7.42 1.78 -0.15
C PRO A 15 -6.45 0.81 0.54
N LEU A 16 -5.16 0.97 0.32
CA LEU A 16 -4.12 0.22 1.01
C LEU A 16 -3.63 1.03 2.21
N LYS A 17 -3.70 0.45 3.41
CA LYS A 17 -3.19 1.11 4.60
C LYS A 17 -1.91 0.43 5.08
N VAL A 18 -0.82 1.16 5.03
CA VAL A 18 0.50 0.74 5.50
C VAL A 18 0.80 1.45 6.82
N MET A 19 1.18 0.69 7.84
CA MET A 19 1.66 1.22 9.11
C MET A 19 3.10 0.81 9.30
N GLY A 20 3.94 1.78 9.68
CA GLY A 20 5.37 1.56 9.89
C GLY A 20 5.95 2.52 10.91
N SER A 21 7.27 2.49 11.03
CA SER A 21 8.00 3.44 11.86
C SER A 21 7.83 4.87 11.32
N HIS A 22 7.73 5.86 12.22
CA HIS A 22 7.64 7.27 11.82
C HIS A 22 9.02 7.78 11.38
N ASP A 23 9.38 7.46 10.15
CA ASP A 23 10.67 7.77 9.51
C ASP A 23 10.39 8.28 8.08
N GLU A 24 11.08 9.34 7.66
CA GLU A 24 10.95 9.90 6.30
C GLU A 24 11.33 8.89 5.21
N ALA A 25 12.25 7.96 5.52
CA ALA A 25 12.61 6.88 4.62
C ALA A 25 11.48 5.86 4.47
N PHE A 26 10.68 5.60 5.52
CA PHE A 26 9.51 4.71 5.41
C PHE A 26 8.48 5.29 4.43
N GLU A 27 8.15 6.57 4.55
CA GLU A 27 7.21 7.20 3.62
C GLU A 27 7.75 7.18 2.18
N SER A 28 9.01 7.57 1.99
CA SER A 28 9.63 7.62 0.67
C SER A 28 9.66 6.24 0.00
N GLU A 29 9.96 5.19 0.76
CA GLU A 29 10.02 3.82 0.27
C GLU A 29 8.64 3.27 -0.09
N VAL A 30 7.64 3.44 0.79
CA VAL A 30 6.25 3.03 0.50
C VAL A 30 5.74 3.73 -0.74
N LEU A 31 5.93 5.04 -0.87
CA LEU A 31 5.48 5.80 -2.03
C LEU A 31 6.23 5.40 -3.31
N ALA A 32 7.51 5.06 -3.23
CA ALA A 32 8.28 4.55 -4.37
C ALA A 32 7.75 3.19 -4.83
N LEU A 33 7.53 2.25 -3.91
CA LEU A 33 6.98 0.92 -4.20
C LEU A 33 5.59 1.02 -4.81
N VAL A 34 4.70 1.81 -4.20
CA VAL A 34 3.37 2.05 -4.73
C VAL A 34 3.49 2.65 -6.14
N ARG A 35 4.35 3.65 -6.36
CA ARG A 35 4.54 4.22 -7.70
C ARG A 35 5.02 3.24 -8.75
N ASP A 36 5.94 2.34 -8.37
CA ASP A 36 6.49 1.33 -9.27
C ASP A 36 5.43 0.28 -9.67
N HIS A 37 4.62 -0.15 -8.70
CA HIS A 37 3.63 -1.20 -8.94
C HIS A 37 2.30 -0.67 -9.50
N VAL A 38 1.75 0.42 -8.94
CA VAL A 38 0.40 0.91 -9.24
C VAL A 38 0.38 2.23 -10.01
N GLY A 39 1.54 2.76 -10.38
CA GLY A 39 1.66 4.07 -11.04
C GLY A 39 1.53 5.22 -10.04
N GLU A 40 1.36 6.44 -10.51
CA GLU A 40 1.26 7.61 -9.63
C GLU A 40 -0.13 7.73 -8.98
N PRO A 41 -0.33 7.34 -7.70
CA PRO A 41 -1.52 7.73 -6.97
C PRO A 41 -1.49 9.26 -6.86
N GLY A 42 -2.62 9.92 -7.10
CA GLY A 42 -2.74 11.36 -6.87
C GLY A 42 -2.38 11.70 -5.43
N GLU A 43 -1.78 12.87 -5.19
CA GLU A 43 -1.39 13.29 -3.84
C GLU A 43 -2.56 13.27 -2.85
N GLU A 44 -3.77 13.55 -3.33
CA GLU A 44 -5.02 13.50 -2.55
C GLU A 44 -5.41 12.08 -2.12
N ALA A 45 -4.93 11.07 -2.84
CA ALA A 45 -5.16 9.67 -2.57
C ALA A 45 -4.24 9.13 -1.46
N ILE A 46 -3.21 9.89 -1.07
CA ILE A 46 -2.26 9.56 -0.01
C ILE A 46 -2.62 10.33 1.25
N GLN A 47 -3.10 9.61 2.27
CA GLN A 47 -3.33 10.17 3.60
C GLN A 47 -2.25 9.73 4.57
N ARG A 48 -1.66 10.71 5.25
CA ARG A 48 -0.63 10.50 6.28
C ARG A 48 -1.24 10.75 7.64
N ARG A 49 -1.06 9.80 8.56
CA ARG A 49 -1.52 9.93 9.93
C ARG A 49 -0.45 9.47 10.89
N ALA A 50 0.18 10.43 11.56
CA ALA A 50 1.08 10.13 12.67
C ALA A 50 0.30 9.52 13.84
N SER A 51 0.90 8.54 14.50
CA SER A 51 0.38 7.97 15.73
C SER A 51 0.44 8.99 16.87
N ARG A 52 -0.40 8.81 17.88
CA ARG A 52 -0.59 9.75 19.00
C ARG A 52 0.70 10.07 19.76
N ASN A 53 1.67 9.14 19.76
CA ASN A 53 2.97 9.28 20.39
C ASN A 53 4.12 9.58 19.40
N GLY A 54 3.83 9.78 18.11
CA GLY A 54 4.85 10.05 17.08
C GLY A 54 5.82 8.90 16.78
N ARG A 55 5.58 7.69 17.33
CA ARG A 55 6.43 6.51 17.13
C ARG A 55 6.18 5.80 15.80
N TYR A 56 4.94 5.84 15.32
CA TYR A 56 4.50 5.13 14.12
C TYR A 56 3.76 6.07 13.17
N LEU A 57 3.86 5.81 11.87
CA LEU A 57 3.14 6.51 10.82
C LEU A 57 2.19 5.54 10.12
N SER A 58 0.94 5.95 9.94
CA SER A 58 -0.03 5.27 9.09
C SER A 58 -0.16 6.02 7.77
N LEU A 59 0.18 5.37 6.68
CA LEU A 59 -0.04 5.81 5.31
C LEU A 59 -1.24 5.07 4.75
N THR A 60 -2.28 5.78 4.34
CA THR A 60 -3.36 5.21 3.54
C THR A 60 -3.16 5.68 2.11
N VAL A 61 -2.91 4.76 1.19
CA VAL A 61 -2.75 5.06 -0.23
C VAL A 61 -3.89 4.43 -0.99
N THR A 62 -4.70 5.27 -1.63
CA THR A 62 -5.79 4.82 -2.48
C THR A 62 -5.29 4.76 -3.92
N PHE A 63 -5.39 3.59 -4.55
CA PHE A 63 -4.95 3.43 -5.94
C PHE A 63 -5.90 2.52 -6.72
N THR A 64 -5.77 2.55 -8.03
CA THR A 64 -6.54 1.68 -8.92
C THR A 64 -5.76 0.40 -9.17
N ALA A 65 -6.19 -0.70 -8.55
CA ALA A 65 -5.66 -2.01 -8.86
C ALA A 65 -6.14 -2.43 -10.25
N THR A 66 -5.22 -2.90 -11.08
CA THR A 66 -5.49 -3.42 -12.43
C THR A 66 -5.46 -4.95 -12.47
N SER A 67 -4.84 -5.58 -11.49
CA SER A 67 -4.83 -7.04 -11.34
C SER A 67 -4.53 -7.47 -9.91
N LYS A 68 -4.90 -8.71 -9.58
CA LYS A 68 -4.56 -9.34 -8.29
C LYS A 68 -3.05 -9.55 -8.14
N ALA A 69 -2.35 -9.87 -9.23
CA ALA A 69 -0.90 -10.05 -9.21
C ALA A 69 -0.17 -8.76 -8.82
N GLN A 70 -0.60 -7.62 -9.37
CA GLN A 70 -0.06 -6.29 -9.02
C GLN A 70 -0.22 -5.99 -7.52
N LEU A 71 -1.37 -6.33 -6.93
CA LEU A 71 -1.59 -6.19 -5.49
C LEU A 71 -0.67 -7.09 -4.69
N ASP A 72 -0.57 -8.37 -5.07
CA ASP A 72 0.27 -9.35 -4.36
C ASP A 72 1.74 -8.94 -4.37
N ASP A 73 2.26 -8.51 -5.52
CA ASP A 73 3.63 -7.99 -5.66
C ASP A 73 3.86 -6.76 -4.77
N LEU A 74 2.91 -5.82 -4.72
CA LEU A 74 2.99 -4.65 -3.85
C LEU A 74 2.98 -5.04 -2.36
N TYR A 75 2.07 -5.92 -1.94
CA TYR A 75 2.04 -6.42 -0.56
C TYR A 75 3.32 -7.16 -0.20
N ARG A 76 3.88 -7.94 -1.14
CA ARG A 76 5.14 -8.66 -0.95
C ARG A 76 6.31 -7.71 -0.81
N ALA A 77 6.40 -6.67 -1.63
CA ALA A 77 7.45 -5.67 -1.55
C ALA A 77 7.36 -4.87 -0.25
N LEU A 78 6.15 -4.50 0.18
CA LEU A 78 5.92 -3.84 1.46
C LEU A 78 6.28 -4.73 2.65
N ASN A 79 5.84 -5.99 2.66
CA ASN A 79 6.19 -6.93 3.75
C ASN A 79 7.68 -7.31 3.75
N ALA A 80 8.38 -7.17 2.62
CA ALA A 80 9.83 -7.36 2.54
C ALA A 80 10.62 -6.18 3.16
N SER A 81 9.97 -5.03 3.39
CA SER A 81 10.59 -3.90 4.08
C SER A 81 10.56 -4.09 5.59
N ASP A 82 11.73 -4.07 6.22
CA ASP A 82 11.86 -4.07 7.69
C ASP A 82 11.20 -2.84 8.37
N ARG A 83 10.85 -1.80 7.59
CA ARG A 83 10.24 -0.58 8.09
C ARG A 83 8.71 -0.67 8.17
N VAL A 84 8.11 -1.58 7.41
CA VAL A 84 6.67 -1.85 7.41
C VAL A 84 6.35 -2.78 8.56
N LEU A 85 5.46 -2.35 9.45
CA LEU A 85 5.01 -3.14 10.58
C LEU A 85 3.74 -3.92 10.26
N MET A 86 2.85 -3.31 9.46
CA MET A 86 1.55 -3.89 9.14
C MET A 86 0.96 -3.27 7.88
N THR A 87 0.36 -4.09 7.02
CA THR A 87 -0.48 -3.65 5.89
C THR A 87 -1.92 -4.12 6.09
N LEU A 88 -2.89 -3.28 5.74
CA LEU A 88 -4.33 -3.49 5.88
C LEU A 88 -5.07 -3.12 4.60
#